data_AF-B9XEF7-F1
#
_entry.id   AF-B9XEF7-F1
#
_cell.length_a   1.000
_cell.length_b   1.000
_cell.length_c   1.000
_cell.angle_alpha   90.00
_cell.angle_beta   90.00
_cell.angle_gamma   90.00
#
_symmetry.space_group_name_H-M   'P 1'
#
loop_
_entity.id
_entity.type
_entity.pdbx_description
1 polymer ?
#
loop_
_entity_poly.entity_id
_entity_poly.type
_entity_poly.pdbx_seq_one_letter_code
_entity_poly.pdbx_strand_id
1 'polypeptide(L)'
;MLTIEPGNLVESGPCECCGGQNRMLSGFVYRDGFAYAAYRAHWTIGRVGIHGAGFYVFLGDWGEESTAEQRVAVSVSFAIHEGKPGFMVVDPGQIAIAPNPEIGKGLKRSEVIGTPMANEVFEVLDAIWLQDERIAEVRNSSG
;
A
#
# COMPACT_ATOMS: atom_id res chain seq x y z
N MET A 1 -10.35 -9.75 -13.21
CA MET A 1 -9.26 -8.76 -13.43
C MET A 1 -9.44 -7.64 -12.43
N LEU A 2 -8.37 -7.16 -11.78
CA LEU A 2 -8.48 -6.06 -10.82
C LEU A 2 -8.46 -4.69 -11.52
N THR A 3 -9.25 -3.75 -11.01
CA THR A 3 -9.28 -2.35 -11.48
C THR A 3 -9.11 -1.38 -10.32
N ILE A 4 -8.36 -0.30 -10.55
CA ILE A 4 -8.14 0.76 -9.55
C ILE A 4 -9.19 1.86 -9.67
N GLU A 5 -9.79 2.21 -8.54
CA GLU A 5 -10.50 3.48 -8.37
C GLU A 5 -9.65 4.43 -7.50
N PRO A 6 -9.06 5.48 -8.10
CA PRO A 6 -8.27 6.46 -7.36
C PRO A 6 -9.12 7.22 -6.32
N GLY A 7 -8.67 7.22 -5.06
CA GLY A 7 -9.27 8.00 -3.99
C GLY A 7 -8.49 9.28 -3.69
N ASN A 8 -8.32 9.59 -2.41
CA ASN A 8 -7.65 10.80 -1.96
C ASN A 8 -6.14 10.79 -2.25
N LEU A 9 -5.58 11.99 -2.43
CA LEU A 9 -4.15 12.26 -2.41
C LEU A 9 -3.94 13.45 -1.49
N VAL A 10 -3.05 13.28 -0.52
CA VAL A 10 -2.73 14.30 0.49
C VAL A 10 -1.22 14.43 0.56
N GLU A 11 -0.75 15.67 0.62
CA GLU A 11 0.63 15.98 0.94
C GLU A 11 0.71 16.54 2.35
N SER A 12 1.70 16.10 3.12
CA SER A 12 1.86 16.49 4.52
C SER A 12 3.33 16.64 4.87
N GLY A 13 3.65 17.31 5.96
CA GLY A 13 5.04 17.45 6.37
C GLY A 13 5.24 18.39 7.56
N PRO A 14 6.51 18.56 7.96
CA PRO A 14 7.68 17.88 7.39
C PRO A 14 7.84 16.43 7.88
N CYS A 15 8.51 15.59 7.09
CA CYS A 15 9.03 14.31 7.54
C CYS A 15 10.02 14.54 8.70
N GLU A 16 9.82 13.86 9.83
CA GLU A 16 10.64 14.03 11.02
C GLU A 16 12.11 13.62 10.81
N CYS A 17 12.38 12.69 9.88
CA CYS A 17 13.74 12.20 9.61
C CYS A 17 14.57 13.17 8.75
N CYS A 18 13.99 13.72 7.68
CA CYS A 18 14.75 14.45 6.66
C CYS A 18 14.19 15.83 6.30
N GLY A 19 13.09 16.26 6.93
CA GLY A 19 12.44 17.54 6.64
C GLY A 19 11.63 17.57 5.34
N GLY A 20 11.63 16.49 4.55
CA GLY A 20 10.95 16.42 3.26
C GLY A 20 9.43 16.42 3.36
N GLN A 21 8.75 16.76 2.27
CA GLN A 21 7.30 16.65 2.17
C GLN A 21 6.91 15.20 1.88
N ASN A 22 5.93 14.69 2.62
CA ASN A 22 5.35 13.37 2.40
C ASN A 22 4.17 13.48 1.45
N ARG A 23 3.97 12.42 0.66
CA ARG A 23 2.77 12.20 -0.13
C ARG A 23 2.13 10.90 0.33
N MET A 24 0.83 10.94 0.56
CA MET A 24 0.00 9.78 0.84
C MET A 24 -1.17 9.77 -0.12
N LEU A 25 -1.46 8.61 -0.70
CA LEU A 25 -2.65 8.40 -1.50
C LEU A 25 -3.43 7.20 -1.01
N SER A 26 -4.70 7.16 -1.37
CA SER A 26 -5.58 6.02 -1.15
C SER A 26 -6.40 5.71 -2.41
N GLY A 27 -7.04 4.56 -2.39
CA GLY A 27 -8.01 4.15 -3.40
C GLY A 27 -8.61 2.81 -3.09
N PHE A 28 -9.52 2.40 -3.97
CA PHE A 28 -10.18 1.10 -3.93
C PHE A 28 -9.71 0.24 -5.09
N VAL A 29 -9.81 -1.07 -4.88
CA VAL A 29 -9.51 -2.10 -5.86
C VAL A 29 -10.77 -2.92 -6.04
N TYR A 30 -11.23 -3.03 -7.28
CA TYR A 30 -12.43 -3.77 -7.62
C TYR A 30 -12.08 -5.08 -8.32
N ARG A 31 -12.84 -6.13 -8.00
CA ARG A 31 -12.83 -7.41 -8.74
C ARG A 31 -14.25 -7.66 -9.23
N ASP A 32 -14.39 -7.77 -10.55
CA ASP A 32 -15.67 -8.06 -11.22
C ASP A 32 -16.81 -7.11 -10.81
N GLY A 33 -16.47 -5.84 -10.59
CA GLY A 33 -17.42 -4.77 -10.21
C GLY A 33 -17.67 -4.64 -8.69
N PHE A 34 -17.09 -5.49 -7.86
CA PHE A 34 -17.23 -5.44 -6.40
C PHE A 34 -15.96 -4.92 -5.73
N ALA A 35 -16.12 -4.09 -4.70
CA ALA A 35 -15.00 -3.58 -3.91
C ALA A 35 -14.33 -4.75 -3.18
N TYR A 36 -13.10 -5.06 -3.59
CA TYR A 36 -12.36 -6.24 -3.15
C TYR A 36 -11.25 -5.89 -2.15
N ALA A 37 -10.65 -4.71 -2.32
CA ALA A 37 -9.65 -4.19 -1.39
C ALA A 37 -9.68 -2.66 -1.37
N ALA A 38 -9.08 -2.08 -0.34
CA ALA A 38 -8.61 -0.70 -0.40
C ALA A 38 -7.09 -0.69 -0.26
N TYR A 39 -6.47 0.41 -0.64
CA TYR A 39 -5.04 0.59 -0.44
C TYR A 39 -4.69 1.99 0.01
N ARG A 40 -3.49 2.10 0.60
CA ARG A 40 -2.76 3.34 0.76
C ARG A 40 -1.34 3.17 0.28
N ALA A 41 -0.77 4.22 -0.29
CA ALA A 41 0.66 4.31 -0.57
C ALA A 41 1.20 5.61 0.03
N HIS A 42 2.40 5.57 0.60
CA HIS A 42 3.07 6.75 1.14
C HIS A 42 4.56 6.74 0.81
N TRP A 43 5.11 7.93 0.57
CA TRP A 43 6.54 8.14 0.41
C TRP A 43 6.90 9.60 0.72
N THR A 44 8.19 9.86 0.88
CA THR A 44 8.72 11.22 0.93
C THR A 44 9.11 11.66 -0.48
N ILE A 45 8.55 12.79 -0.92
CA ILE A 45 8.73 13.32 -2.29
C ILE A 45 10.21 13.57 -2.57
N GLY A 46 10.69 13.07 -3.71
CA GLY A 46 12.08 13.17 -4.16
C GLY A 46 13.05 12.29 -3.37
N ARG A 47 12.56 11.41 -2.49
CA ARG A 47 13.39 10.60 -1.58
C ARG A 47 13.10 9.09 -1.65
N VAL A 48 12.34 8.62 -2.63
CA VAL A 48 12.03 7.19 -2.82
C VAL A 48 13.31 6.35 -2.95
N GLY A 49 14.34 6.84 -3.64
CA GLY A 49 15.63 6.13 -3.76
C GLY A 49 16.38 5.94 -2.44
N ILE A 50 16.03 6.69 -1.39
CA ILE A 50 16.71 6.68 -0.08
C ILE A 50 15.84 6.00 0.97
N HIS A 51 14.56 6.39 1.04
CA HIS A 51 13.61 5.91 2.06
C HIS A 51 12.66 4.82 1.56
N GLY A 52 12.59 4.61 0.25
CA GLY A 52 11.60 3.73 -0.35
C GLY A 52 10.19 4.34 -0.33
N ALA A 53 9.20 3.45 -0.38
CA ALA A 53 7.79 3.78 -0.22
C ALA A 53 7.11 2.68 0.61
N GLY A 54 6.04 3.02 1.32
CA GLY A 54 5.22 2.04 2.04
C GLY A 54 3.85 1.90 1.41
N PHE A 55 3.44 0.67 1.17
CA PHE A 55 2.15 0.28 0.66
C PHE A 55 1.37 -0.48 1.73
N TYR A 56 0.07 -0.24 1.77
CA TYR A 56 -0.84 -0.89 2.70
C TYR A 56 -1.99 -1.43 1.89
N VAL A 57 -2.17 -2.73 1.94
CA VAL A 57 -3.26 -3.42 1.27
C VAL A 57 -4.24 -3.87 2.32
N PHE A 58 -5.49 -3.44 2.17
CA PHE A 58 -6.58 -3.75 3.06
C PHE A 58 -7.53 -4.72 2.36
N LEU A 59 -7.46 -6.00 2.71
CA LEU A 59 -8.27 -7.07 2.12
C LEU A 59 -9.49 -7.36 3.00
N GLY A 60 -10.61 -7.65 2.36
CA GLY A 60 -11.88 -7.93 3.02
C GLY A 60 -13.04 -7.24 2.31
N ASP A 61 -14.25 -7.37 2.87
CA ASP A 61 -15.44 -6.75 2.31
C ASP A 61 -15.47 -5.24 2.63
N TRP A 62 -15.82 -4.42 1.63
CA TRP A 62 -15.95 -2.95 1.73
C TRP A 62 -17.38 -2.45 1.48
N GLY A 63 -18.36 -3.35 1.36
CA GLY A 63 -19.77 -2.99 1.19
C GLY A 63 -20.39 -2.31 2.41
N GLU A 64 -21.59 -1.75 2.25
CA GLU A 64 -22.29 -0.96 3.27
C GLU A 64 -22.55 -1.71 4.59
N GLU A 65 -22.66 -3.04 4.55
CA GLU A 65 -22.90 -3.89 5.72
C GLU A 65 -21.62 -4.47 6.35
N SER A 66 -20.45 -4.15 5.80
CA SER A 66 -19.18 -4.70 6.28
C SER A 66 -18.61 -3.96 7.49
N THR A 67 -17.88 -4.68 8.34
CA THR A 67 -17.23 -4.12 9.54
C THR A 67 -15.70 -4.21 9.46
N ALA A 68 -15.03 -3.41 10.28
CA ALA A 68 -13.56 -3.40 10.35
C ALA A 68 -12.98 -4.79 10.66
N GLU A 69 -13.65 -5.59 11.50
CA GLU A 69 -13.23 -6.94 11.90
C GLU A 69 -13.18 -7.93 10.73
N GLN A 70 -13.90 -7.66 9.65
CA GLN A 70 -13.88 -8.45 8.42
C GLN A 70 -12.73 -8.08 7.48
N ARG A 71 -11.89 -7.11 7.89
CA ARG A 71 -10.79 -6.58 7.08
C ARG A 71 -9.45 -6.80 7.76
N VAL A 72 -8.47 -7.16 6.95
CA VAL A 72 -7.07 -7.32 7.36
C VAL A 72 -6.19 -6.33 6.62
N ALA A 73 -5.17 -5.81 7.29
CA ALA A 73 -4.13 -4.99 6.69
C ALA A 73 -2.84 -5.78 6.51
N VAL A 74 -2.24 -5.67 5.33
CA VAL A 74 -0.90 -6.14 5.04
C VAL A 74 -0.01 -4.94 4.72
N SER A 75 1.09 -4.82 5.45
CA SER A 75 2.10 -3.78 5.25
C SER A 75 3.16 -4.28 4.27
N VAL A 76 3.50 -3.47 3.28
CA VAL A 76 4.48 -3.82 2.24
C VAL A 76 5.44 -2.66 2.07
N SER A 77 6.73 -2.91 2.25
CA SER A 77 7.78 -1.95 1.92
C SER A 77 8.20 -2.09 0.46
N PHE A 78 8.43 -0.96 -0.19
CA PHE A 78 9.11 -0.85 -1.47
C PHE A 78 10.47 -0.22 -1.23
N ALA A 79 11.53 -0.83 -1.75
CA ALA A 79 12.87 -0.28 -1.71
C ALA A 79 13.65 -0.63 -2.97
N ILE A 80 14.70 0.14 -3.25
CA ILE A 80 15.65 -0.15 -4.32
C ILE A 80 16.92 -0.68 -3.67
N HIS A 81 17.22 -1.96 -3.90
CA HIS A 81 18.41 -2.62 -3.39
C HIS A 81 19.34 -2.96 -4.55
N GLU A 82 20.58 -2.46 -4.52
CA GLU A 82 21.57 -2.66 -5.60
C GLU A 82 21.03 -2.28 -6.98
N GLY A 83 20.26 -1.18 -7.05
CA GLY A 83 19.64 -0.70 -8.29
C GLY A 83 18.43 -1.51 -8.75
N LYS A 84 17.96 -2.48 -7.96
CA LYS A 84 16.78 -3.29 -8.29
C LYS A 84 15.60 -2.93 -7.35
N PRO A 85 14.45 -2.53 -7.90
CA PRO A 85 13.24 -2.37 -7.08
C PRO A 85 12.75 -3.70 -6.56
N GLY A 86 12.22 -3.69 -5.34
CA GLY A 86 11.59 -4.85 -4.74
C GLY A 86 10.51 -4.48 -3.73
N PHE A 87 9.45 -5.28 -3.72
CA PHE A 87 8.43 -5.26 -2.69
C PHE A 87 8.70 -6.33 -1.64
N MET A 88 8.46 -6.00 -0.38
CA MET A 88 8.60 -6.92 0.73
C MET A 88 7.43 -6.74 1.71
N VAL A 89 6.68 -7.81 1.97
CA VAL A 89 5.72 -7.80 3.09
C VAL A 89 6.48 -7.64 4.41
N VAL A 90 6.08 -6.70 5.25
CA VAL A 90 6.70 -6.43 6.55
C VAL A 90 5.68 -6.58 7.67
N ASP A 91 6.17 -6.72 8.91
CA ASP A 91 5.28 -6.78 10.05
C ASP A 91 4.59 -5.42 10.30
N PRO A 92 3.40 -5.40 10.93
CA PRO A 92 2.71 -4.17 11.29
C PRO A 92 3.61 -3.25 12.13
N GLY A 93 3.61 -1.96 11.79
CA GLY A 93 4.43 -0.94 12.47
C GLY A 93 5.86 -0.79 11.97
N GLN A 94 6.34 -1.65 11.05
CA GLN A 94 7.67 -1.48 10.43
C GLN A 94 7.71 -0.39 9.35
N ILE A 95 6.55 0.08 8.88
CA ILE A 95 6.41 1.22 7.97
C ILE A 95 5.43 2.24 8.56
N ALA A 96 5.75 3.53 8.45
CA ALA A 96 5.01 4.60 9.08
C ALA A 96 3.64 4.84 8.39
N ILE A 97 2.55 4.42 9.03
CA ILE A 97 1.17 4.69 8.60
C ILE A 97 0.37 5.30 9.73
N ALA A 98 -0.45 6.30 9.37
CA ALA A 98 -1.54 6.74 10.21
C ALA A 98 -2.54 5.59 10.42
N PRO A 99 -2.89 5.24 11.67
CA PRO A 99 -3.88 4.20 11.97
C PRO A 99 -5.14 4.35 11.10
N ASN A 100 -5.66 3.23 10.61
CA ASN A 100 -6.94 3.21 9.92
C ASN A 100 -7.99 2.53 10.82
N PRO A 101 -8.97 3.27 11.37
CA PRO A 101 -10.00 2.69 12.24
C PRO A 101 -10.90 1.68 11.50
N GLU A 102 -10.90 1.68 10.17
CA GLU A 102 -11.66 0.74 9.35
C GLU A 102 -11.00 -0.64 9.20
N ILE A 103 -9.93 -0.92 9.95
CA ILE A 103 -9.17 -2.17 9.86
C ILE A 103 -9.18 -2.91 11.20
N GLY A 104 -9.62 -4.16 11.19
CA GLY A 104 -9.70 -5.00 12.38
C GLY A 104 -8.37 -5.54 12.84
N LYS A 105 -7.49 -5.97 11.91
CA LYS A 105 -6.18 -6.54 12.27
C LYS A 105 -5.10 -6.31 11.21
N GLY A 106 -3.91 -5.91 11.64
CA GLY A 106 -2.69 -6.00 10.82
C GLY A 106 -2.07 -7.39 10.91
N LEU A 107 -1.80 -8.03 9.77
CA LEU A 107 -1.16 -9.34 9.71
C LEU A 107 0.37 -9.22 9.72
N LYS A 108 1.03 -10.13 10.44
CA LYS A 108 2.49 -10.30 10.39
C LYS A 108 2.92 -10.90 9.05
N ARG A 109 4.16 -10.65 8.65
CA ARG A 109 4.77 -11.24 7.45
C ARG A 109 4.65 -12.76 7.45
N SER A 110 4.86 -13.42 8.60
CA SER A 110 4.76 -14.87 8.73
C SER A 110 3.34 -15.41 8.59
N GLU A 111 2.32 -14.58 8.76
CA GLU A 111 0.90 -14.94 8.53
C GLU A 111 0.50 -14.79 7.06
N VAL A 112 1.29 -14.08 6.26
CA VAL A 112 1.01 -13.80 4.85
C VAL A 112 1.87 -14.65 3.92
N ILE A 113 3.20 -14.62 4.09
CA ILE A 113 4.14 -15.28 3.19
C ILE A 113 4.00 -16.80 3.28
N GLY A 114 3.93 -17.46 2.11
CA GLY A 114 3.71 -18.91 2.02
C GLY A 114 2.23 -19.32 2.07
N THR A 115 1.31 -18.36 2.10
CA THR A 115 -0.14 -18.59 2.07
C THR A 115 -0.77 -18.01 0.79
N PRO A 116 -2.00 -18.40 0.42
CA PRO A 116 -2.72 -17.79 -0.70
C PRO A 116 -2.88 -16.26 -0.58
N MET A 117 -2.92 -15.73 0.65
CA MET A 117 -3.00 -14.29 0.92
C MET A 117 -1.86 -13.50 0.27
N ALA A 118 -0.66 -14.09 0.18
CA ALA A 118 0.46 -13.42 -0.49
C ALA A 118 0.13 -13.13 -1.97
N ASN A 119 -0.50 -14.07 -2.67
CA ASN A 119 -0.88 -13.88 -4.06
C ASN A 119 -1.92 -12.76 -4.19
N GLU A 120 -2.89 -12.70 -3.29
CA GLU A 120 -3.91 -11.63 -3.28
C GLU A 120 -3.27 -10.25 -3.07
N VAL A 121 -2.33 -10.14 -2.12
CA VAL A 121 -1.59 -8.90 -1.86
C VAL A 121 -0.78 -8.48 -3.09
N PHE A 122 -0.06 -9.41 -3.73
CA PHE A 122 0.76 -9.09 -4.90
C PHE A 122 -0.09 -8.78 -6.14
N GLU A 123 -1.25 -9.43 -6.32
CA GLU A 123 -2.18 -9.08 -7.41
C GLU A 123 -2.71 -7.64 -7.24
N VAL A 124 -3.02 -7.23 -6.01
CA VAL A 124 -3.39 -5.83 -5.72
C VAL A 124 -2.24 -4.87 -5.99
N LEU A 125 -1.01 -5.21 -5.57
CA LEU A 125 0.17 -4.38 -5.86
C LEU A 125 0.42 -4.24 -7.36
N ASP A 126 0.28 -5.31 -8.13
CA ASP A 126 0.39 -5.28 -9.59
C ASP A 126 -0.66 -4.35 -10.20
N ALA A 127 -1.91 -4.41 -9.73
CA ALA A 127 -2.96 -3.51 -10.19
C ALA A 127 -2.64 -2.04 -9.89
N ILE A 128 -2.15 -1.72 -8.69
CA ILE A 128 -1.71 -0.37 -8.33
C ILE A 128 -0.55 0.06 -9.23
N TRP A 129 0.46 -0.80 -9.40
CA TRP A 129 1.67 -0.52 -10.19
C TRP A 129 1.38 -0.20 -11.65
N LEU A 130 0.43 -0.93 -12.24
CA LEU A 130 0.08 -0.85 -13.65
C LEU A 130 -0.96 0.24 -13.96
N GLN A 131 -1.80 0.63 -13.00
CA GLN A 131 -2.99 1.45 -13.28
C GLN A 131 -3.02 2.79 -12.54
N ASP A 132 -2.40 2.93 -11.35
CA ASP A 132 -2.42 4.19 -10.61
C ASP A 132 -1.25 5.09 -11.01
N GLU A 133 -1.48 6.00 -11.95
CA GLU A 133 -0.46 6.94 -12.43
C GLU A 133 0.07 7.88 -11.33
N ARG A 134 -0.64 8.01 -10.19
CA ARG A 134 -0.20 8.87 -9.07
C ARG A 134 1.04 8.33 -8.37
N ILE A 135 1.37 7.04 -8.52
CA ILE A 135 2.63 6.45 -8.02
C ILE A 135 3.78 6.54 -9.03
N ALA A 136 3.65 7.31 -10.12
CA ALA A 136 4.69 7.44 -11.14
C ALA A 136 6.07 7.81 -10.57
N GLU A 137 6.15 8.61 -9.51
CA GLU A 137 7.43 8.91 -8.86
C GLU A 137 8.09 7.67 -8.24
N VAL A 138 7.30 6.83 -7.56
CA VAL A 138 7.78 5.56 -6.98
C VAL A 138 8.21 4.60 -8.08
N ARG A 139 7.37 4.49 -9.13
CA ARG A 139 7.63 3.64 -10.30
C ARG A 139 8.85 4.11 -11.09
N ASN A 140 9.06 5.40 -11.28
CA ASN A 140 10.20 5.92 -12.04
C ASN A 140 11.49 5.98 -11.20
N SER A 141 11.39 5.92 -9.87
CA SER A 141 12.58 5.75 -9.03
C SER A 141 13.19 4.35 -9.17
N SER A 142 12.45 3.42 -9.78
CA SER A 142 12.83 2.03 -9.96
C SER A 142 13.67 1.74 -11.21
N GLY A 143 13.98 2.75 -12.03
CA GLY A 143 14.77 2.64 -13.27
C GLY A 143 15.41 3.94 -13.71
#